data_AF-A0A8H8BYU6-F1
#
_entry.id   AF-A0A8H8BYU6-F1
#
_cell.length_a   1.000
_cell.length_b   1.000
_cell.length_c   1.000
_cell.angle_alpha   90.00
_cell.angle_beta   90.00
_cell.angle_gamma   90.00
#
_symmetry.space_group_name_H-M   'P 1'
#
loop_
_entity.id
_entity.type
_entity.pdbx_description
1 polymer ?
#
loop_
_entity_poly.entity_id
_entity_poly.type
_entity_poly.pdbx_seq_one_letter_code
_entity_poly.pdbx_strand_id
1 'polypeptide(L)'
;MTTSSETRSSVAFLIAFLATIPAGYFGCELAEKIIASVHVSSNPAHWIERARDEAYSVCYDGCYDCLNVGMIEKACRLTAIVEVPRVICDASQLWTWDEVSKYPVECLVAVGNIYKEDELAWKRFWYKPLYLVALAVAALIGFFVFDITTRILESCQAFEPSPPRHQAIAAPSTRPQILTRKLRNVKTPLLATAILLLALPSPVLGYACTSQPAYNALFSNPDDSIYGVIHGWLSSCHDENYSCGETCTSSPSSGQKSCDTIYCSQERTARSPRYYVNQAAELVIDCGFRLVDFVPGVVDRRVPNPRIEGNLWVKVSVNRFNGTNSGREMGLDGMVKCLYSIVEPPKW
;
A
#
# COMPACT_ATOMS: atom_id res chain seq x y z
N MET A 1 -2.61 37.61 46.47
CA MET A 1 -4.08 37.42 46.58
C MET A 1 -4.54 36.85 45.25
N THR A 2 -4.73 35.54 45.17
CA THR A 2 -5.37 34.90 44.02
C THR A 2 -6.84 35.30 44.02
N THR A 3 -7.37 35.70 42.86
CA THR A 3 -8.75 36.15 42.78
C THR A 3 -9.69 34.94 42.86
N SER A 4 -10.89 35.12 43.42
CA SER A 4 -11.90 34.05 43.53
C SER A 4 -12.24 33.39 42.18
N SER A 5 -11.96 34.03 41.05
CA SER A 5 -12.13 33.44 39.72
C SER A 5 -11.04 32.43 39.36
N GLU A 6 -9.79 32.65 39.78
CA GLU A 6 -8.68 31.73 39.50
C GLU A 6 -8.89 30.39 40.21
N THR A 7 -9.25 30.43 41.50
CA THR A 7 -9.46 29.21 42.30
C THR A 7 -10.56 28.32 41.72
N ARG A 8 -11.62 28.93 41.16
CA ARG A 8 -12.73 28.19 40.53
C ARG A 8 -12.34 27.55 39.21
N SER A 9 -11.60 28.29 38.38
CA SER A 9 -11.07 27.73 37.14
C SER A 9 -10.17 26.53 37.46
N SER A 10 -9.29 26.65 38.46
CA SER A 10 -8.45 25.54 38.91
C SER A 10 -9.25 24.33 39.41
N VAL A 11 -10.33 24.53 40.19
CA VAL A 11 -11.19 23.43 40.66
C VAL A 11 -11.92 22.74 39.49
N ALA A 12 -12.48 23.49 38.55
CA ALA A 12 -13.15 22.93 37.37
C ALA A 12 -12.16 22.16 36.47
N PHE A 13 -10.94 22.68 36.30
CA PHE A 13 -9.87 21.98 35.59
C PHE A 13 -9.48 20.67 36.27
N LEU A 14 -9.33 20.65 37.61
CA LEU A 14 -9.01 19.43 38.36
C LEU A 14 -10.09 18.36 38.20
N ILE A 15 -11.37 18.72 38.30
CA ILE A 15 -12.50 17.79 38.13
C ILE A 15 -12.55 17.25 36.69
N ALA A 16 -12.35 18.11 35.69
CA ALA A 16 -12.29 17.68 34.29
C ALA A 16 -11.11 16.72 34.05
N PHE A 17 -9.93 17.02 34.59
CA PHE A 17 -8.77 16.13 34.50
C PHE A 17 -9.04 14.76 35.13
N LEU A 18 -9.64 14.74 36.32
CA LEU A 18 -10.01 13.50 37.02
C LEU A 18 -11.03 12.65 36.24
N ALA A 19 -11.88 13.26 35.40
CA ALA A 19 -12.80 12.54 34.53
C ALA A 19 -12.13 12.06 33.22
N THR A 20 -11.22 12.84 32.65
CA THR A 20 -10.54 12.50 31.38
C THR A 20 -9.58 11.32 31.50
N ILE A 21 -8.82 11.22 32.59
CA ILE A 21 -7.77 10.20 32.74
C ILE A 21 -8.38 8.78 32.76
N PRO A 22 -9.41 8.48 33.58
CA PRO A 22 -10.05 7.17 33.57
C PRO A 22 -10.74 6.86 32.23
N ALA A 23 -11.38 7.86 31.60
CA ALA A 23 -12.03 7.69 30.31
C ALA A 23 -11.01 7.35 29.19
N GLY A 24 -9.86 8.02 29.19
CA GLY A 24 -8.75 7.73 28.27
C GLY A 24 -8.19 6.34 28.51
N TYR A 25 -7.96 5.95 29.76
CA TYR A 25 -7.50 4.61 30.13
C TYR A 25 -8.47 3.52 29.67
N PHE A 26 -9.76 3.65 29.99
CA PHE A 26 -10.80 2.71 29.55
C PHE A 26 -10.91 2.63 28.03
N GLY A 27 -10.82 3.77 27.35
CA GLY A 27 -10.86 3.84 25.89
C GLY A 27 -9.68 3.11 25.25
N CYS A 28 -8.47 3.27 25.79
CA CYS A 28 -7.29 2.55 25.35
C CYS A 28 -7.39 1.04 25.62
N GLU A 29 -7.87 0.63 26.80
CA GLU A 29 -8.06 -0.79 27.14
C GLU A 29 -9.11 -1.46 26.22
N LEU A 30 -10.19 -0.74 25.90
CA LEU A 30 -11.18 -1.20 24.95
C LEU A 30 -10.59 -1.34 23.54
N ALA A 31 -9.79 -0.36 23.10
CA ALA A 31 -9.11 -0.42 21.81
C ALA A 31 -8.15 -1.62 21.75
N GLU A 32 -7.38 -1.90 22.81
CA GLU A 32 -6.53 -3.09 22.91
C GLU A 32 -7.33 -4.38 22.80
N LYS A 33 -8.46 -4.50 23.53
CA LYS A 33 -9.34 -5.68 23.44
C LYS A 33 -9.92 -5.87 22.04
N ILE A 34 -10.32 -4.78 21.38
CA ILE A 34 -10.83 -4.84 20.00
C ILE A 34 -9.72 -5.30 19.06
N ILE A 35 -8.52 -4.71 19.13
CA ILE A 35 -7.36 -5.08 18.31
C ILE A 35 -6.95 -6.54 18.55
N ALA A 36 -7.01 -7.00 19.80
CA ALA A 36 -6.73 -8.38 20.16
C ALA A 36 -7.81 -9.37 19.66
N SER A 37 -9.07 -8.94 19.56
CA SER A 37 -10.18 -9.76 19.05
C SER A 37 -10.22 -9.89 17.53
N VAL A 38 -9.37 -9.15 16.81
CA VAL A 38 -9.29 -9.24 15.34
C VAL A 38 -8.79 -10.62 14.94
N HIS A 39 -9.67 -11.37 14.27
CA HIS A 39 -9.35 -12.65 13.69
C HIS A 39 -9.40 -12.58 12.15
N VAL A 40 -8.65 -13.47 11.52
CA VAL A 40 -8.76 -13.77 10.09
C VAL A 40 -9.38 -15.16 9.93
N SER A 41 -9.62 -15.61 8.70
CA SER A 41 -10.13 -16.97 8.45
C SER A 41 -9.26 -18.01 9.16
N SER A 42 -9.88 -18.86 9.97
CA SER A 42 -9.19 -19.97 10.64
C SER A 42 -9.00 -21.17 9.73
N ASN A 43 -9.66 -21.19 8.57
CA ASN A 43 -9.61 -22.30 7.63
C ASN A 43 -8.23 -22.36 6.92
N PRO A 44 -7.41 -23.40 7.12
CA PRO A 44 -6.11 -23.51 6.46
C PRO A 44 -6.24 -23.64 4.94
N ALA A 45 -7.32 -24.24 4.43
CA ALA A 45 -7.52 -24.41 2.99
C ALA A 45 -7.61 -23.07 2.26
N HIS A 46 -8.23 -22.06 2.88
CA HIS A 46 -8.32 -20.71 2.32
C HIS A 46 -6.94 -20.08 2.08
N TRP A 47 -6.01 -20.24 3.02
CA TRP A 47 -4.65 -19.68 2.91
C TRP A 47 -3.76 -20.46 1.95
N ILE A 48 -3.94 -21.77 1.88
CA ILE A 48 -3.27 -22.64 0.91
C ILE A 48 -3.71 -22.27 -0.52
N GLU A 49 -5.01 -22.12 -0.74
CA GLU A 49 -5.57 -21.69 -2.03
C GLU A 49 -5.06 -20.31 -2.42
N ARG A 50 -5.10 -19.35 -1.48
CA ARG A 50 -4.54 -18.02 -1.71
C ARG A 50 -3.03 -18.04 -2.01
N ALA A 51 -2.25 -18.85 -1.31
CA ALA A 51 -0.82 -19.00 -1.61
C ALA A 51 -0.58 -19.56 -3.01
N ARG A 52 -1.40 -20.53 -3.43
CA ARG A 52 -1.35 -21.07 -4.78
C ARG A 52 -1.65 -19.99 -5.80
N ASP A 53 -2.74 -19.25 -5.64
CA ASP A 53 -3.22 -18.32 -6.65
C ASP A 53 -2.44 -17.01 -6.68
N GLU A 54 -2.20 -16.38 -5.52
CA GLU A 54 -1.59 -15.04 -5.43
C GLU A 54 -0.05 -15.05 -5.40
N ALA A 55 0.59 -16.17 -5.04
CA ALA A 55 2.06 -16.29 -5.09
C ALA A 55 2.54 -17.17 -6.24
N TYR A 56 2.20 -18.46 -6.24
CA TYR A 56 2.78 -19.39 -7.20
C TYR A 56 2.23 -19.20 -8.62
N SER A 57 0.91 -19.16 -8.79
CA SER A 57 0.29 -18.96 -10.11
C SER A 57 0.66 -17.59 -10.68
N VAL A 58 0.69 -16.53 -9.85
CA VAL A 58 1.22 -15.22 -10.28
C VAL A 58 2.69 -15.30 -10.70
N CYS A 59 3.53 -16.04 -9.99
CA CYS A 59 4.93 -16.20 -10.38
C CYS A 59 5.11 -17.01 -11.68
N TYR A 60 4.36 -18.10 -11.85
CA TYR A 60 4.42 -18.99 -13.01
C TYR A 60 3.78 -18.36 -14.23
N ASP A 61 2.48 -18.09 -14.15
CA ASP A 61 1.66 -17.67 -15.27
C ASP A 61 1.78 -16.17 -15.52
N GLY A 62 2.44 -15.46 -14.60
CA GLY A 62 2.51 -14.01 -14.61
C GLY A 62 1.15 -13.48 -14.21
N CYS A 63 0.67 -12.49 -14.94
CA CYS A 63 -0.68 -12.04 -14.73
C CYS A 63 -1.30 -11.60 -16.05
N TYR A 64 -2.62 -11.72 -16.13
CA TYR A 64 -3.37 -11.29 -17.31
C TYR A 64 -3.38 -9.75 -17.35
N ASP A 65 -2.77 -9.19 -18.39
CA ASP A 65 -2.78 -7.76 -18.73
C ASP A 65 -2.16 -6.79 -17.72
N CYS A 66 -1.41 -7.24 -16.71
CA CYS A 66 -0.93 -6.28 -15.71
C CYS A 66 0.23 -5.45 -16.22
N LEU A 67 0.02 -4.15 -16.13
CA LEU A 67 1.03 -3.10 -16.15
C LEU A 67 1.98 -3.16 -14.94
N ASN A 68 1.74 -4.06 -13.97
CA ASN A 68 2.45 -4.10 -12.70
C ASN A 68 3.36 -5.33 -12.59
N VAL A 69 4.49 -5.28 -13.28
CA VAL A 69 5.55 -6.31 -13.20
C VAL A 69 6.06 -6.51 -11.78
N GLY A 70 6.03 -5.45 -10.96
CA GLY A 70 6.44 -5.51 -9.56
C GLY A 70 5.62 -6.50 -8.73
N MET A 71 4.36 -6.76 -9.09
CA MET A 71 3.54 -7.78 -8.45
C MET A 71 4.07 -9.20 -8.72
N ILE A 72 4.45 -9.49 -9.97
CA ILE A 72 5.00 -10.79 -10.37
C ILE A 72 6.33 -11.02 -9.65
N GLU A 73 7.21 -10.01 -9.65
CA GLU A 73 8.50 -10.07 -8.98
C GLU A 73 8.35 -10.29 -7.47
N LYS A 74 7.42 -9.56 -6.82
CA LYS A 74 7.09 -9.74 -5.40
C LYS A 74 6.56 -11.15 -5.11
N ALA A 75 5.69 -11.67 -5.96
CA ALA A 75 5.13 -13.03 -5.83
C ALA A 75 6.23 -14.09 -5.92
N CYS A 76 7.11 -14.01 -6.94
CA CYS A 76 8.25 -14.93 -7.06
C CYS A 76 9.19 -14.83 -5.87
N ARG A 77 9.55 -13.61 -5.43
CA ARG A 77 10.39 -13.40 -4.25
C ARG A 77 9.79 -14.01 -2.99
N LEU A 78 8.48 -13.86 -2.78
CA LEU A 78 7.78 -14.42 -1.64
C LEU A 78 7.95 -15.95 -1.56
N THR A 79 7.93 -16.64 -2.70
CA THR A 79 8.16 -18.10 -2.73
C THR A 79 9.63 -18.47 -2.47
N ALA A 80 10.59 -17.63 -2.91
CA ALA A 80 12.02 -17.87 -2.76
C ALA A 80 12.53 -17.68 -1.33
N ILE A 81 11.96 -16.73 -0.57
CA ILE A 81 12.37 -16.46 0.82
C ILE A 81 11.85 -17.49 1.83
N VAL A 82 10.95 -18.39 1.40
CA VAL A 82 10.35 -19.40 2.28
C VAL A 82 11.25 -20.63 2.34
N GLU A 83 11.84 -20.85 3.52
CA GLU A 83 12.69 -22.01 3.78
C GLU A 83 11.89 -23.11 4.49
N VAL A 84 11.62 -24.20 3.77
CA VAL A 84 11.04 -25.43 4.36
C VAL A 84 12.13 -26.51 4.35
N PRO A 85 12.42 -27.18 5.48
CA PRO A 85 13.45 -28.20 5.53
C PRO A 85 13.24 -29.30 4.49
N ARG A 86 14.25 -29.55 3.65
CA ARG A 86 14.27 -30.60 2.62
C ARG A 86 13.26 -30.43 1.47
N VAL A 87 12.60 -29.27 1.35
CA VAL A 87 11.66 -28.97 0.26
C VAL A 87 12.09 -27.67 -0.41
N ILE A 88 12.17 -27.68 -1.74
CA ILE A 88 12.43 -26.47 -2.53
C ILE A 88 11.09 -25.75 -2.71
N CYS A 89 10.95 -24.52 -2.22
CA CYS A 89 9.74 -23.70 -2.37
C CYS A 89 9.88 -22.60 -3.42
N ASP A 90 11.09 -22.36 -3.93
CA ASP A 90 11.36 -21.31 -4.89
C ASP A 90 10.68 -21.61 -6.24
N ALA A 91 9.61 -20.87 -6.55
CA ALA A 91 8.86 -21.03 -7.80
C ALA A 91 9.76 -20.86 -9.04
N SER A 92 10.82 -20.04 -8.95
CA SER A 92 11.76 -19.84 -10.04
C SER A 92 12.60 -21.10 -10.38
N GLN A 93 12.60 -22.09 -9.48
CA GLN A 93 13.24 -23.40 -9.67
C GLN A 93 12.23 -24.52 -9.99
N LEU A 94 10.97 -24.36 -9.56
CA LEU A 94 9.93 -25.39 -9.66
C LEU A 94 9.09 -25.32 -10.95
N TRP A 95 9.13 -24.21 -11.69
CA TRP A 95 8.24 -23.99 -12.85
C TRP A 95 8.31 -25.03 -13.98
N THR A 96 9.39 -25.81 -14.03
CA THR A 96 9.56 -26.90 -15.02
C THR A 96 8.98 -28.24 -14.54
N TRP A 97 8.58 -28.32 -13.27
CA TRP A 97 8.04 -29.53 -12.67
C TRP A 97 6.64 -29.81 -13.21
N ASP A 98 6.16 -31.03 -13.00
CA ASP A 98 4.79 -31.41 -13.36
C ASP A 98 3.77 -30.63 -12.52
N GLU A 99 2.55 -30.49 -13.06
CA GLU A 99 1.45 -29.74 -12.45
C GLU A 99 1.11 -30.17 -11.01
N VAL A 100 1.37 -31.43 -10.66
CA VAL A 100 1.09 -31.97 -9.32
C VAL A 100 2.23 -31.64 -8.36
N SER A 101 3.49 -31.77 -8.81
CA SER A 101 4.66 -31.49 -7.97
C SER A 101 5.03 -30.00 -7.89
N LYS A 102 4.58 -29.15 -8.81
CA LYS A 102 4.92 -27.71 -8.84
C LYS A 102 4.34 -26.90 -7.67
N TYR A 103 3.46 -27.51 -6.86
CA TYR A 103 2.90 -26.89 -5.65
C TYR A 103 3.05 -27.81 -4.42
N PRO A 104 4.25 -27.92 -3.83
CA PRO A 104 4.43 -28.68 -2.59
C PRO A 104 3.53 -28.12 -1.49
N VAL A 105 2.76 -29.00 -0.83
CA VAL A 105 1.75 -28.58 0.16
C VAL A 105 2.41 -27.88 1.35
N GLU A 106 3.59 -28.33 1.76
CA GLU A 106 4.37 -27.75 2.84
C GLU A 106 4.75 -26.29 2.53
N CYS A 107 5.13 -26.02 1.28
CA CYS A 107 5.45 -24.68 0.82
C CYS A 107 4.20 -23.79 0.73
N LEU A 108 3.07 -24.32 0.26
CA LEU A 108 1.79 -23.58 0.24
C LEU A 108 1.33 -23.22 1.65
N VAL A 109 1.49 -24.11 2.62
CA VAL A 109 1.17 -23.83 4.04
C VAL A 109 2.08 -22.72 4.58
N ALA A 110 3.38 -22.78 4.30
CA ALA A 110 4.34 -21.78 4.76
C ALA A 110 4.05 -20.39 4.17
N VAL A 111 3.86 -20.29 2.85
CA VAL A 111 3.48 -19.03 2.17
C VAL A 111 2.09 -18.56 2.65
N GLY A 112 1.14 -19.49 2.83
CA GLY A 112 -0.20 -19.18 3.33
C GLY A 112 -0.18 -18.58 4.75
N ASN A 113 0.74 -19.03 5.60
CA ASN A 113 0.94 -18.42 6.93
C ASN A 113 1.45 -16.98 6.84
N ILE A 114 2.33 -16.67 5.88
CA ILE A 114 2.77 -15.29 5.64
C ILE A 114 1.58 -14.42 5.25
N TYR A 115 0.75 -14.87 4.29
CA TYR A 115 -0.46 -14.12 3.90
C TYR A 115 -1.42 -13.92 5.07
N LYS A 116 -1.58 -14.94 5.92
CA LYS A 116 -2.41 -14.87 7.12
C LYS A 116 -1.89 -13.83 8.12
N GLU A 117 -0.58 -13.82 8.35
CA GLU A 117 0.08 -12.86 9.25
C GLU A 117 0.02 -11.43 8.70
N ASP A 118 0.23 -11.25 7.40
CA ASP A 118 0.12 -9.97 6.72
C ASP A 118 -1.30 -9.42 6.79
N GLU A 119 -2.33 -10.25 6.58
CA GLU A 119 -3.72 -9.80 6.69
C GLU A 119 -4.10 -9.46 8.14
N LEU A 120 -3.60 -10.23 9.12
CA LEU A 120 -3.73 -9.90 10.54
C LEU A 120 -3.06 -8.56 10.86
N ALA A 121 -1.84 -8.35 10.38
CA ALA A 121 -1.08 -7.12 10.59
C ALA A 121 -1.78 -5.93 9.93
N TRP A 122 -2.29 -6.10 8.71
CA TRP A 122 -3.04 -5.08 7.98
C TRP A 122 -4.32 -4.70 8.71
N LYS A 123 -5.11 -5.68 9.16
CA LYS A 123 -6.32 -5.42 9.96
C LYS A 123 -5.95 -4.69 11.25
N ARG A 124 -4.96 -5.18 12.01
CA ARG A 124 -4.49 -4.51 13.24
C ARG A 124 -4.02 -3.07 12.98
N PHE A 125 -3.35 -2.82 11.86
CA PHE A 125 -2.92 -1.49 11.45
C PHE A 125 -4.11 -0.54 11.29
N TRP A 126 -5.17 -0.96 10.60
CA TRP A 126 -6.39 -0.16 10.42
C TRP A 126 -7.19 0.08 11.70
N TYR A 127 -6.97 -0.73 12.74
CA TYR A 127 -7.57 -0.50 14.05
C TYR A 127 -6.73 0.41 14.97
N LYS A 128 -5.46 0.70 14.66
CA LYS A 128 -4.65 1.65 15.45
C LYS A 128 -5.26 3.06 15.55
N PRO A 129 -5.92 3.61 14.52
CA PRO A 129 -6.66 4.86 14.64
C PRO A 129 -7.75 4.86 15.72
N LEU A 130 -8.24 3.71 16.21
CA LEU A 130 -9.17 3.67 17.34
C LEU A 130 -8.60 4.28 18.62
N TYR A 131 -7.28 4.24 18.82
CA TYR A 131 -6.65 4.94 19.95
C TYR A 131 -6.86 6.46 19.86
N LEU A 132 -6.79 7.03 18.65
CA LEU A 132 -7.05 8.45 18.43
C LEU A 132 -8.52 8.78 18.68
N VAL A 133 -9.43 7.89 18.25
CA VAL A 133 -10.87 8.03 18.55
C VAL A 133 -11.13 7.99 20.05
N ALA A 134 -10.53 7.04 20.77
CA ALA A 134 -10.65 6.92 22.23
C ALA A 134 -10.15 8.18 22.95
N LEU A 135 -9.00 8.73 22.55
CA LEU A 135 -8.47 9.98 23.09
C LEU A 135 -9.38 11.18 22.78
N ALA A 136 -9.93 11.25 21.56
CA ALA A 136 -10.88 12.29 21.18
C ALA A 136 -12.16 12.23 22.03
N VAL A 137 -12.71 11.03 22.26
CA VAL A 137 -13.88 10.83 23.13
C VAL A 137 -13.57 11.23 24.58
N ALA A 138 -12.41 10.82 25.12
CA ALA A 138 -12.00 11.22 26.47
C ALA A 138 -11.87 12.75 26.60
N ALA A 139 -11.28 13.42 25.59
CA ALA A 139 -11.17 14.87 25.56
C ALA A 139 -12.55 15.56 25.52
N LEU A 140 -13.50 15.02 24.73
CA LEU A 140 -14.87 15.52 24.69
C LEU A 140 -15.56 15.37 26.06
N ILE A 141 -15.43 14.22 26.73
CA ILE A 141 -15.96 14.00 28.08
C ILE A 141 -15.38 15.04 29.05
N GLY A 142 -14.06 15.27 29.01
CA GLY A 142 -13.41 16.30 29.83
C GLY A 142 -13.97 17.70 29.59
N PHE A 143 -14.16 18.05 28.32
CA PHE A 143 -14.74 19.34 27.94
C PHE A 143 -16.18 19.50 28.46
N PHE A 144 -17.02 18.46 28.33
CA PHE A 144 -18.39 18.47 28.86
C PHE A 144 -18.42 18.59 30.39
N VAL A 145 -17.57 17.84 31.11
CA VAL A 145 -17.45 17.92 32.56
C VAL A 145 -17.01 19.32 32.97
N PHE A 146 -16.01 19.89 32.31
CA PHE A 146 -15.55 21.26 32.56
C PHE A 146 -16.69 22.28 32.38
N ASP A 147 -17.40 22.25 31.25
CA ASP A 147 -18.53 23.17 30.98
C ASP A 147 -19.62 23.04 32.05
N ILE A 148 -20.04 21.82 32.41
CA ILE A 148 -21.05 21.59 33.44
C ILE A 148 -20.59 22.13 34.81
N THR A 149 -19.34 21.85 35.20
CA THR A 149 -18.81 22.26 36.51
C THR A 149 -18.75 23.79 36.63
N THR A 150 -18.32 24.48 35.57
CA THR A 150 -18.29 25.95 35.55
C THR A 150 -19.69 26.55 35.68
N ARG A 151 -20.70 26.01 34.97
CA ARG A 151 -22.11 26.45 35.09
C ARG A 151 -22.70 26.24 36.49
N ILE A 152 -22.37 25.13 37.14
CA ILE A 152 -22.80 24.86 38.53
C ILE A 152 -22.15 25.86 39.49
N LEU A 153 -20.84 26.08 39.38
CA LEU A 153 -20.11 27.03 40.24
C LEU A 153 -20.64 28.47 40.07
N GLU A 154 -20.99 28.88 38.85
CA GLU A 154 -21.64 30.17 38.58
C GLU A 154 -23.04 30.25 39.20
N SER A 155 -23.83 29.17 39.13
CA SER A 155 -25.18 29.12 39.70
C SER A 155 -25.19 29.16 41.23
N CYS A 156 -24.22 28.53 41.90
CA CYS A 156 -24.09 28.60 43.37
C CYS A 156 -23.79 30.01 43.89
N GLN A 157 -23.19 30.89 43.08
CA GLN A 157 -22.96 32.28 43.47
C GLN A 157 -24.20 33.16 43.42
N ALA A 158 -25.20 32.82 42.62
CA ALA A 158 -26.46 33.56 42.63
C ALA A 158 -27.15 33.49 44.01
N PHE A 159 -26.73 32.55 44.87
CA PHE A 159 -27.19 32.39 46.24
C PHE A 159 -26.30 33.06 47.29
N GLU A 160 -25.19 33.70 46.91
CA GLU A 160 -24.39 34.48 47.85
C GLU A 160 -25.21 35.72 48.25
N PRO A 161 -25.62 35.84 49.53
CA PRO A 161 -26.50 36.92 49.96
C PRO A 161 -25.81 38.25 49.68
N SER A 162 -26.44 39.08 48.85
CA SER A 162 -25.95 40.44 48.61
C SER A 162 -25.65 41.10 49.95
N PRO A 163 -24.44 41.65 50.15
CA PRO A 163 -24.14 42.35 51.40
C PRO A 163 -25.22 43.41 51.63
N PRO A 164 -25.72 43.55 52.87
CA PRO A 164 -26.81 44.46 53.18
C PRO A 164 -26.46 45.85 52.67
N ARG A 165 -27.22 46.27 51.65
CA ARG A 165 -27.05 47.56 50.99
C ARG A 165 -27.54 48.63 51.97
N HIS A 166 -26.62 49.26 52.70
CA HIS A 166 -26.95 50.50 53.41
C HIS A 166 -27.44 51.51 52.37
N GLN A 167 -28.71 51.88 52.49
CA GLN A 167 -29.39 52.85 51.63
C GLN A 167 -28.76 54.23 51.84
N ALA A 168 -27.96 54.68 50.87
CA ALA A 168 -27.70 56.10 50.67
C ALA A 168 -28.72 56.62 49.66
N ILE A 169 -29.54 57.58 50.10
CA ILE A 169 -30.65 58.17 49.38
C ILE A 169 -30.13 59.18 48.33
N ALA A 170 -30.69 59.04 47.12
CA ALA A 170 -30.92 60.04 46.06
C ALA A 170 -29.76 60.60 45.21
N ALA A 171 -29.82 60.31 43.91
CA ALA A 171 -30.03 61.33 42.87
C ALA A 171 -30.56 60.67 41.57
N PRO A 172 -31.55 61.24 40.86
CA PRO A 172 -32.02 60.69 39.59
C PRO A 172 -31.24 61.28 38.42
N SER A 173 -30.74 60.43 37.52
CA SER A 173 -30.32 60.86 36.19
C SER A 173 -30.71 59.82 35.16
N THR A 174 -31.61 60.27 34.30
CA THR A 174 -32.18 59.64 33.12
C THR A 174 -31.12 59.35 32.06
N ARG A 175 -30.96 58.09 31.67
CA ARG A 175 -30.43 57.73 30.33
C ARG A 175 -30.92 56.35 29.86
N PRO A 176 -31.31 56.18 28.58
CA PRO A 176 -31.92 54.94 28.11
C PRO A 176 -30.88 53.84 27.94
N GLN A 177 -31.33 52.61 28.21
CA GLN A 177 -30.59 51.37 28.04
C GLN A 177 -30.38 51.04 26.57
N ILE A 178 -29.13 50.86 26.15
CA ILE A 178 -28.78 50.13 24.93
C ILE A 178 -28.24 48.76 25.36
N LEU A 179 -29.12 47.77 25.28
CA LEU A 179 -28.83 46.35 25.46
C LEU A 179 -27.95 45.87 24.29
N THR A 180 -26.63 46.02 24.40
CA THR A 180 -25.68 45.36 23.49
C THR A 180 -25.29 44.01 24.09
N ARG A 181 -26.09 42.99 23.75
CA ARG A 181 -25.78 41.58 23.98
C ARG A 181 -24.54 41.23 23.15
N LYS A 182 -23.37 41.25 23.79
CA LYS A 182 -22.08 40.88 23.19
C LYS A 182 -22.08 39.37 22.95
N LEU A 183 -22.56 38.95 21.77
CA LEU A 183 -22.42 37.59 21.25
C LEU A 183 -20.92 37.26 21.16
N ARG A 184 -20.49 36.38 22.06
CA ARG A 184 -19.12 35.84 22.11
C ARG A 184 -18.97 34.94 20.88
N ASN A 185 -18.33 35.47 19.85
CA ASN A 185 -18.02 34.78 18.61
C ASN A 185 -16.88 33.78 18.90
N VAL A 186 -17.22 32.60 19.41
CA VAL A 186 -16.28 31.49 19.60
C VAL A 186 -16.04 30.88 18.22
N LYS A 187 -15.04 31.40 17.52
CA LYS A 187 -14.45 30.73 16.36
C LYS A 187 -13.69 29.52 16.90
N THR A 188 -14.20 28.31 16.67
CA THR A 188 -13.50 27.05 16.85
C THR A 188 -12.78 26.69 15.54
N PRO A 189 -11.45 26.85 15.41
CA PRO A 189 -10.73 26.49 14.20
C PRO A 189 -9.97 25.17 14.42
N LEU A 190 -10.62 24.15 14.99
CA LEU A 190 -9.96 22.88 15.36
C LEU A 190 -10.47 21.65 14.60
N LEU A 191 -11.36 21.81 13.62
CA LEU A 191 -11.85 20.70 12.79
C LEU A 191 -11.18 20.61 11.40
N ALA A 192 -10.35 21.57 11.02
CA ALA A 192 -9.71 21.60 9.69
C ALA A 192 -8.36 20.87 9.61
N THR A 193 -7.78 20.46 10.75
CA THR A 193 -6.43 19.87 10.79
C THR A 193 -6.39 18.35 10.62
N ALA A 194 -7.54 17.66 10.60
CA ALA A 194 -7.57 16.20 10.50
C ALA A 194 -7.57 15.64 9.06
N ILE A 195 -7.79 16.47 8.03
CA ILE A 195 -8.02 16.00 6.65
C ILE A 195 -6.73 16.02 5.80
N LEU A 196 -5.67 16.72 6.20
CA LEU A 196 -4.43 16.81 5.40
C LEU A 196 -3.46 15.62 5.56
N LEU A 197 -3.67 14.71 6.53
CA LEU A 197 -2.74 13.60 6.81
C LEU A 197 -2.99 12.33 5.97
N LEU A 198 -3.90 12.36 5.00
CA LEU A 198 -4.26 11.20 4.15
C LEU A 198 -3.87 11.37 2.68
N ALA A 199 -3.16 12.44 2.31
CA ALA A 199 -2.60 12.60 0.97
C ALA A 199 -1.33 11.74 0.82
N LEU A 200 -1.51 10.43 0.66
CA LEU A 200 -0.45 9.53 0.21
C LEU A 200 -0.11 9.86 -1.26
N PRO A 201 1.17 9.84 -1.65
CA PRO A 201 1.56 9.98 -3.04
C PRO A 201 0.96 8.83 -3.85
N SER A 202 0.15 9.17 -4.85
CA SER A 202 -0.42 8.23 -5.81
C SER A 202 0.71 7.39 -6.43
N PRO A 203 0.62 6.05 -6.47
CA PRO A 203 1.51 5.27 -7.32
C PRO A 203 1.28 5.70 -8.77
N VAL A 204 2.37 5.95 -9.49
CA VAL A 204 2.38 6.29 -10.92
C VAL A 204 1.64 5.19 -11.67
N LEU A 205 0.45 5.49 -12.16
CA LEU A 205 -0.35 4.63 -13.03
C LEU A 205 0.23 4.72 -14.43
N GLY A 206 0.82 3.63 -14.94
CA GLY A 206 0.99 3.49 -16.38
C GLY A 206 -0.40 3.47 -17.04
N TYR A 207 -0.64 4.30 -18.05
CA TYR A 207 -1.88 4.30 -18.83
C TYR A 207 -1.61 3.72 -20.22
N ALA A 208 -2.59 3.02 -20.80
CA ALA A 208 -2.47 2.49 -22.17
C ALA A 208 -2.48 3.68 -23.14
N CYS A 209 -1.33 4.02 -23.71
CA CYS A 209 -1.19 5.30 -24.41
C CYS A 209 -1.38 5.24 -25.92
N THR A 210 -1.71 4.09 -26.50
CA THR A 210 -1.97 4.05 -27.93
C THR A 210 -3.09 3.07 -28.26
N SER A 211 -3.84 3.40 -29.32
CA SER A 211 -4.72 2.50 -30.05
C SER A 211 -3.95 1.45 -30.88
N GLN A 212 -2.65 1.24 -30.60
CA GLN A 212 -1.85 0.29 -31.35
C GLN A 212 -2.14 -1.12 -30.81
N PRO A 213 -2.46 -2.07 -31.71
CA PRO A 213 -2.77 -3.43 -31.29
C PRO A 213 -1.54 -4.11 -30.71
N ALA A 214 -1.77 -5.12 -29.87
CA ALA A 214 -0.73 -6.05 -29.46
C ALA A 214 -0.02 -6.64 -30.69
N TYR A 215 1.27 -6.95 -30.55
CA TYR A 215 2.08 -7.54 -31.62
C TYR A 215 2.68 -8.86 -31.15
N ASN A 216 2.64 -9.87 -32.02
CA ASN A 216 3.17 -11.20 -31.75
C ASN A 216 4.26 -11.54 -32.76
N ALA A 217 5.36 -12.08 -32.29
CA ALA A 217 6.31 -12.84 -33.12
C ALA A 217 6.28 -14.30 -32.69
N LEU A 218 6.20 -15.20 -33.65
CA LEU A 218 6.18 -16.64 -33.39
C LEU A 218 7.57 -17.21 -33.64
N PHE A 219 7.94 -18.24 -32.90
CA PHE A 219 9.23 -18.90 -33.06
C PHE A 219 9.13 -20.41 -32.88
N SER A 220 10.05 -21.15 -33.51
CA SER A 220 10.21 -22.59 -33.32
C SER A 220 11.68 -22.96 -33.15
N ASN A 221 11.94 -24.09 -32.49
CA ASN A 221 13.29 -24.65 -32.46
C ASN A 221 13.61 -25.35 -33.80
N PRO A 222 14.88 -25.68 -34.08
CA PRO A 222 15.29 -26.29 -35.34
C PRO A 222 14.51 -27.54 -35.74
N ASP A 223 14.12 -28.35 -34.74
CA ASP A 223 13.43 -29.63 -34.91
C ASP A 223 11.90 -29.53 -34.94
N ASP A 224 11.33 -28.32 -34.91
CA ASP A 224 9.87 -28.06 -34.85
C ASP A 224 9.17 -28.87 -33.76
N SER A 225 9.83 -28.99 -32.61
CA SER A 225 9.34 -29.73 -31.45
C SER A 225 8.93 -28.79 -30.31
N ILE A 226 9.47 -27.58 -30.26
CA ILE A 226 9.12 -26.52 -29.32
C ILE A 226 8.70 -25.31 -30.12
N TYR A 227 7.52 -24.78 -29.79
CA TYR A 227 6.94 -23.61 -30.40
C TYR A 227 6.72 -22.55 -29.34
N GLY A 228 6.91 -21.30 -29.72
CA GLY A 228 6.78 -20.17 -28.82
C GLY A 228 6.20 -18.93 -29.45
N VAL A 229 5.80 -18.00 -28.58
CA VAL A 229 5.28 -16.69 -28.94
C VAL A 229 5.95 -15.64 -28.06
N ILE A 230 6.41 -14.56 -28.69
CA ILE A 230 6.81 -13.32 -28.04
C ILE A 230 5.61 -12.39 -28.19
N HIS A 231 4.89 -12.18 -27.09
CA HIS A 231 3.70 -11.35 -27.04
C HIS A 231 4.06 -9.99 -26.45
N GLY A 232 3.89 -8.91 -27.23
CA GLY A 232 4.00 -7.53 -26.77
C GLY A 232 2.62 -6.88 -26.72
N TRP A 233 2.17 -6.48 -25.53
CA TRP A 233 0.90 -5.75 -25.32
C TRP A 233 1.11 -4.33 -24.78
N LEU A 234 2.33 -3.97 -24.38
CA LEU A 234 2.63 -2.67 -23.80
C LEU A 234 3.28 -1.75 -24.82
N SER A 235 2.76 -0.52 -24.89
CA SER A 235 3.49 0.63 -25.44
C SER A 235 4.08 1.40 -24.26
N SER A 236 5.34 1.80 -24.34
CA SER A 236 6.07 2.41 -23.22
C SER A 236 5.84 3.91 -23.11
N CYS A 237 4.59 4.32 -23.12
CA CYS A 237 4.28 5.71 -22.90
C CYS A 237 4.06 5.88 -21.40
N HIS A 238 5.09 6.34 -20.75
CA HIS A 238 5.06 6.82 -19.40
C HIS A 238 5.87 8.11 -19.37
N ASP A 239 5.54 8.92 -18.39
CA ASP A 239 6.32 10.07 -18.04
C ASP A 239 7.59 9.60 -17.32
N GLU A 240 8.75 9.89 -17.90
CA GLU A 240 10.02 9.74 -17.20
C GLU A 240 10.25 10.98 -16.34
N ASN A 241 10.52 10.77 -15.05
CA ASN A 241 10.91 11.84 -14.15
C ASN A 241 12.42 12.11 -14.31
N TYR A 242 12.78 13.33 -14.68
CA TYR A 242 14.15 13.79 -14.76
C TYR A 242 14.37 14.97 -13.82
N SER A 243 15.59 15.11 -13.29
CA SER A 243 15.96 16.29 -12.49
C SER A 243 15.97 17.51 -13.42
N CYS A 244 15.11 18.48 -13.13
CA CYS A 244 14.97 19.71 -13.92
C CYS A 244 15.30 20.98 -13.13
N GLY A 245 15.66 20.84 -11.85
CA GLY A 245 16.06 21.96 -11.01
C GLY A 245 16.24 21.55 -9.56
N GLU A 246 16.44 22.55 -8.71
CA GLU A 246 16.53 22.39 -7.25
C GLU A 246 15.81 23.55 -6.58
N THR A 247 15.08 23.27 -5.51
CA THR A 247 14.47 24.29 -4.64
C THR A 247 15.28 24.37 -3.37
N CYS A 248 15.90 25.51 -3.10
CA CYS A 248 16.72 25.68 -1.91
C CYS A 248 16.04 26.57 -0.88
N THR A 249 15.92 26.08 0.35
CA THR A 249 15.52 26.87 1.52
C THR A 249 16.76 27.22 2.35
N SER A 250 16.87 28.49 2.74
CA SER A 250 17.95 28.96 3.63
C SER A 250 17.33 29.33 4.97
N SER A 251 17.79 28.68 6.04
CA SER A 251 17.32 29.01 7.39
C SER A 251 17.94 30.33 7.84
N PRO A 252 17.14 31.38 8.14
CA PRO A 252 17.66 32.68 8.53
C PRO A 252 18.40 32.67 9.89
N SER A 253 18.24 31.62 10.69
CA SER A 253 18.87 31.49 12.01
C SER A 253 20.21 30.74 12.00
N SER A 254 20.45 29.84 11.03
CA SER A 254 21.68 29.03 10.96
C SER A 254 22.52 29.27 9.70
N GLY A 255 21.99 30.01 8.71
CA GLY A 255 22.63 30.19 7.40
C GLY A 255 22.74 28.90 6.57
N GLN A 256 22.19 27.78 7.07
CA GLN A 256 22.26 26.49 6.40
C GLN A 256 21.26 26.46 5.25
N LYS A 257 21.76 26.11 4.06
CA LYS A 257 21.00 25.98 2.82
C LYS A 257 20.70 24.50 2.57
N SER A 258 19.42 24.14 2.55
CA SER A 258 18.95 22.80 2.17
C SER A 258 18.32 22.90 0.78
N CYS A 259 18.73 22.05 -0.15
CA CYS A 259 18.20 22.02 -1.50
C CYS A 259 17.51 20.68 -1.75
N ASP A 260 16.27 20.74 -2.23
CA ASP A 260 15.51 19.57 -2.67
C ASP A 260 15.48 19.54 -4.19
N THR A 261 15.78 18.39 -4.78
CA THR A 261 15.75 18.20 -6.23
C THR A 261 14.33 18.30 -6.75
N ILE A 262 14.11 19.17 -7.74
CA ILE A 262 12.86 19.26 -8.49
C ILE A 262 12.91 18.23 -9.62
N TYR A 263 11.90 17.37 -9.65
CA TYR A 263 11.70 16.41 -10.73
C TYR A 263 10.62 16.92 -11.67
N CYS A 264 10.92 16.97 -12.96
CA CYS A 264 9.94 17.21 -14.02
C CYS A 264 9.61 15.89 -14.71
N SER A 265 8.39 15.78 -15.20
CA SER A 265 7.98 14.69 -16.08
C SER A 265 8.25 15.08 -17.54
N GLN A 266 8.78 14.15 -18.33
CA GLN A 266 8.79 14.23 -19.79
C GLN A 266 8.19 12.95 -20.35
N GLU A 267 7.29 13.10 -21.34
CA GLU A 267 6.72 11.98 -22.06
C GLU A 267 7.83 11.25 -22.84
N ARG A 268 8.07 9.98 -22.51
CA ARG A 268 9.08 9.17 -23.21
C ARG A 268 8.64 8.95 -24.65
N THR A 269 9.58 8.92 -25.61
CA THR A 269 9.27 8.64 -27.01
C THR A 269 8.51 7.32 -27.13
N ALA A 270 7.25 7.40 -27.54
CA ALA A 270 6.36 6.24 -27.64
C ALA A 270 6.99 5.14 -28.51
N ARG A 271 7.32 4.00 -27.89
CA ARG A 271 7.73 2.78 -28.61
C ARG A 271 6.51 1.89 -28.79
N SER A 272 6.32 1.39 -30.01
CA SER A 272 5.25 0.44 -30.31
C SER A 272 5.56 -0.94 -29.72
N PRO A 273 4.56 -1.80 -29.47
CA PRO A 273 4.80 -3.18 -29.03
C PRO A 273 5.74 -3.95 -29.96
N ARG A 274 5.71 -3.65 -31.27
CA ARG A 274 6.61 -4.24 -32.27
C ARG A 274 8.09 -3.97 -31.99
N TYR A 275 8.44 -2.80 -31.46
CA TYR A 275 9.82 -2.47 -31.11
C TYR A 275 10.36 -3.42 -30.04
N TYR A 276 9.58 -3.64 -28.98
CA TYR A 276 9.92 -4.54 -27.87
C TYR A 276 10.00 -6.00 -28.31
N VAL A 277 9.03 -6.44 -29.12
CA VAL A 277 9.02 -7.80 -29.67
C VAL A 277 10.23 -8.06 -30.55
N ASN A 278 10.61 -7.11 -31.41
CA ASN A 278 11.81 -7.26 -32.25
C ASN A 278 13.09 -7.34 -31.41
N GLN A 279 13.21 -6.54 -30.36
CA GLN A 279 14.36 -6.59 -29.45
C GLN A 279 14.44 -7.95 -28.71
N ALA A 280 13.31 -8.44 -28.21
CA ALA A 280 13.25 -9.76 -27.59
C ALA A 280 13.51 -10.90 -28.59
N ALA A 281 13.09 -10.73 -29.85
CA ALA A 281 13.29 -11.71 -30.91
C ALA A 281 14.77 -11.95 -31.21
N GLU A 282 15.62 -10.92 -31.17
CA GLU A 282 17.08 -11.08 -31.31
C GLU A 282 17.64 -12.01 -30.23
N LEU A 283 17.23 -11.82 -28.97
CA LEU A 283 17.66 -12.65 -27.84
C LEU A 283 17.12 -14.10 -27.94
N VAL A 284 15.90 -14.27 -28.46
CA VAL A 284 15.31 -15.59 -28.71
C VAL A 284 16.07 -16.33 -29.82
N ILE A 285 16.51 -15.61 -30.86
CA ILE A 285 17.36 -16.16 -31.93
C ILE A 285 18.73 -16.57 -31.38
N ASP A 286 19.32 -15.78 -30.49
CA ASP A 286 20.59 -16.10 -29.83
C ASP A 286 20.50 -17.39 -28.98
N CYS A 287 19.31 -17.72 -28.47
CA CYS A 287 19.03 -19.00 -27.82
C CYS A 287 18.85 -20.18 -28.80
N GLY A 288 19.02 -19.96 -30.10
CA GLY A 288 18.99 -20.98 -31.16
C GLY A 288 17.62 -21.20 -31.81
N PHE A 289 16.61 -20.40 -31.48
CA PHE A 289 15.29 -20.48 -32.12
C PHE A 289 15.29 -19.73 -33.46
N ARG A 290 14.34 -20.07 -34.33
CA ARG A 290 14.04 -19.33 -35.56
C ARG A 290 12.67 -18.69 -35.48
N LEU A 291 12.53 -17.48 -36.02
CA LEU A 291 11.21 -16.86 -36.19
C LEU A 291 10.45 -17.59 -37.31
N VAL A 292 9.16 -17.78 -37.10
CA VAL A 292 8.26 -18.47 -38.04
C VAL A 292 6.95 -17.69 -38.20
N ASP A 293 6.25 -17.91 -39.30
CA ASP A 293 4.96 -17.26 -39.56
C ASP A 293 3.79 -17.99 -38.90
N PHE A 294 3.99 -19.24 -38.49
CA PHE A 294 2.95 -20.10 -37.93
C PHE A 294 3.52 -21.11 -36.94
N VAL A 295 2.74 -21.37 -35.88
CA VAL A 295 3.02 -22.43 -34.90
C VAL A 295 1.77 -23.30 -34.70
N PRO A 296 1.90 -24.63 -34.66
CA PRO A 296 0.78 -25.51 -34.40
C PRO A 296 0.45 -25.58 -32.90
N GLY A 297 -0.85 -25.59 -32.59
CA GLY A 297 -1.35 -25.82 -31.23
C GLY A 297 -1.36 -24.59 -30.33
N VAL A 298 -1.48 -24.83 -29.03
CA VAL A 298 -1.58 -23.79 -27.98
C VAL A 298 -0.19 -23.51 -27.42
N VAL A 299 0.15 -22.22 -27.32
CA VAL A 299 1.41 -21.72 -26.75
C VAL A 299 1.08 -20.83 -25.56
N ASP A 300 0.83 -21.44 -24.41
CA ASP A 300 0.31 -20.78 -23.21
C ASP A 300 1.29 -20.79 -22.03
N ARG A 301 2.34 -21.62 -22.05
CA ARG A 301 3.28 -21.71 -20.93
C ARG A 301 4.27 -20.56 -20.93
N ARG A 302 4.05 -19.58 -20.07
CA ARG A 302 4.98 -18.47 -19.85
C ARG A 302 6.35 -18.96 -19.36
N VAL A 303 7.42 -18.35 -19.85
CA VAL A 303 8.77 -18.47 -19.28
C VAL A 303 8.82 -17.56 -18.04
N PRO A 304 8.91 -18.09 -16.81
CA PRO A 304 8.59 -17.36 -15.60
C PRO A 304 9.78 -16.56 -15.05
N ASN A 305 10.27 -15.61 -15.86
CA ASN A 305 11.26 -14.63 -15.44
C ASN A 305 10.64 -13.23 -15.46
N PRO A 306 10.28 -12.64 -14.30
CA PRO A 306 9.60 -11.34 -14.24
C PRO A 306 10.38 -10.20 -14.89
N ARG A 307 11.70 -10.33 -15.04
CA ARG A 307 12.53 -9.31 -15.67
C ARG A 307 12.42 -9.30 -17.19
N ILE A 308 11.88 -10.36 -17.80
CA ILE A 308 11.51 -10.34 -19.22
C ILE A 308 10.37 -9.32 -19.41
N GLU A 309 9.31 -9.41 -18.61
CA GLU A 309 8.22 -8.42 -18.67
C GLU A 309 8.67 -7.02 -18.22
N GLY A 310 9.55 -6.93 -17.22
CA GLY A 310 10.01 -5.65 -16.66
C GLY A 310 11.00 -4.87 -17.54
N ASN A 311 11.91 -5.58 -18.19
CA ASN A 311 12.99 -4.94 -18.96
C ASN A 311 12.73 -4.97 -20.47
N LEU A 312 12.17 -6.06 -20.99
CA LEU A 312 11.89 -6.21 -22.42
C LEU A 312 10.44 -5.87 -22.77
N TRP A 313 9.54 -5.71 -21.78
CA TRP A 313 8.14 -5.33 -22.00
C TRP A 313 7.36 -6.33 -22.89
N VAL A 314 7.74 -7.59 -22.83
CA VAL A 314 7.10 -8.71 -23.55
C VAL A 314 6.87 -9.89 -22.61
N LYS A 315 5.96 -10.78 -23.00
CA LYS A 315 5.84 -12.14 -22.46
C LYS A 315 6.38 -13.11 -23.47
N VAL A 316 7.27 -13.98 -23.02
CA VAL A 316 7.73 -15.12 -23.82
C VAL A 316 6.99 -16.35 -23.31
N SER A 317 6.29 -17.04 -24.21
CA SER A 317 5.58 -18.27 -23.91
C SER A 317 6.02 -19.39 -24.86
N VAL A 318 5.98 -20.63 -24.39
CA VAL A 318 6.26 -21.85 -25.13
C VAL A 318 5.11 -22.85 -24.98
N ASN A 319 4.98 -23.80 -25.89
CA ASN A 319 3.97 -24.86 -25.80
C ASN A 319 4.32 -25.90 -24.72
N ARG A 320 5.61 -26.13 -24.49
CA ARG A 320 6.14 -27.08 -23.50
C ARG A 320 7.56 -26.69 -23.08
N PHE A 321 7.93 -27.06 -21.85
CA PHE A 321 9.29 -26.84 -21.33
C PHE A 321 10.24 -28.01 -21.65
N ASN A 322 9.70 -29.20 -21.89
CA ASN A 322 10.48 -30.41 -22.15
C ASN A 322 10.35 -30.83 -23.63
N GLY A 323 11.49 -31.05 -24.28
CA GLY A 323 11.55 -31.67 -25.60
C GLY A 323 11.38 -33.20 -25.53
N THR A 324 10.89 -33.79 -26.61
CA THR A 324 10.93 -35.26 -26.81
C THR A 324 12.34 -35.66 -27.22
N ASN A 325 13.29 -35.71 -26.28
CA ASN A 325 14.54 -36.41 -26.52
C ASN A 325 14.33 -37.89 -26.21
N SER A 326 14.29 -38.68 -27.28
CA SER A 326 14.22 -40.13 -27.30
C SER A 326 15.06 -40.80 -26.20
N GLY A 327 14.38 -41.28 -25.16
CA GLY A 327 14.75 -42.52 -24.48
C GLY A 327 15.49 -42.46 -23.13
N ARG A 328 16.07 -41.35 -22.66
CA ARG A 328 16.67 -41.29 -21.30
C ARG A 328 16.81 -39.84 -20.87
N GLU A 329 16.23 -39.53 -19.70
CA GLU A 329 16.19 -38.22 -19.02
C GLU A 329 15.27 -37.17 -19.68
N MET A 330 14.08 -36.97 -19.09
CA MET A 330 13.25 -35.77 -19.32
C MET A 330 13.95 -34.55 -18.69
N GLY A 331 14.94 -34.00 -19.39
CA GLY A 331 15.60 -32.75 -19.02
C GLY A 331 14.87 -31.54 -19.60
N LEU A 332 14.91 -30.41 -18.88
CA LEU A 332 14.58 -29.10 -19.43
C LEU A 332 15.41 -28.86 -20.70
N ASP A 333 14.76 -28.52 -21.81
CA ASP A 333 15.47 -28.24 -23.05
C ASP A 333 16.44 -27.07 -22.84
N GLY A 334 17.72 -27.26 -23.22
CA GLY A 334 18.76 -26.23 -23.03
C GLY A 334 18.39 -24.90 -23.68
N MET A 335 17.62 -24.93 -24.76
CA MET A 335 17.12 -23.73 -25.42
C MET A 335 16.07 -23.01 -24.57
N VAL A 336 15.16 -23.74 -23.92
CA VAL A 336 14.16 -23.15 -23.00
C VAL A 336 14.83 -22.61 -21.75
N LYS A 337 15.89 -23.27 -21.25
CA LYS A 337 16.71 -22.72 -20.17
C LYS A 337 17.39 -21.41 -20.59
N CYS A 338 17.85 -21.31 -21.83
CA CYS A 338 18.38 -20.06 -22.38
C CYS A 338 17.31 -18.96 -22.39
N LEU A 339 16.06 -19.27 -22.82
CA LEU A 339 14.94 -18.32 -22.79
C LEU A 339 14.70 -17.74 -21.39
N TYR A 340 14.79 -18.58 -20.35
CA TYR A 340 14.67 -18.11 -18.97
C TYR A 340 15.77 -17.10 -18.59
N SER A 341 16.95 -17.19 -19.20
CA SER A 341 18.12 -16.35 -18.92
C SER A 341 18.39 -15.22 -19.92
N ILE A 342 17.52 -14.97 -20.90
CA ILE A 342 17.71 -13.86 -21.87
C ILE A 342 17.81 -12.49 -21.19
N VAL A 343 17.21 -12.37 -20.01
CA VAL A 343 17.44 -11.30 -19.05
C VAL A 343 17.92 -11.95 -17.76
N GLU A 344 18.95 -11.39 -17.13
CA GLU A 344 19.48 -11.93 -15.86
C GLU A 344 18.33 -12.06 -14.84
N PRO A 345 18.00 -13.27 -14.36
CA PRO A 345 16.90 -13.47 -13.42
C PRO A 345 17.21 -12.80 -12.08
N PRO A 346 16.18 -12.45 -11.30
CA PRO A 346 16.41 -11.84 -10.00
C PRO A 346 17.12 -12.81 -9.04
N LYS A 347 18.02 -12.27 -8.23
CA LYS A 347 18.73 -12.98 -7.15
C LYS A 347 18.10 -12.55 -5.84
N TRP A 348 17.62 -13.51 -5.05
CA TRP A 348 16.88 -13.27 -3.82
C TRP A 348 17.68 -13.61 -2.58
#